data_AF-A0A822D978-F1
#
_entry.id   AF-A0A822D978-F1
#
_cell.length_a   1.000
_cell.length_b   1.000
_cell.length_c   1.000
_cell.angle_alpha   90.00
_cell.angle_beta   90.00
_cell.angle_gamma   90.00
#
_symmetry.space_group_name_H-M   'P 1'
#
loop_
_entity.id
_entity.type
_entity.pdbx_description
1 polymer ?
#
loop_
_entity_poly.entity_id
_entity_poly.type
_entity_poly.pdbx_seq_one_letter_code
_entity_poly.pdbx_strand_id
1 'polypeptide(L)'
;MELILNDSSAFEIIDEDPTLKKEEQLLRILNKMKMRNFITPQEFNRFKPKGSRPARIYGLPKTHKSGVPLRPIVSGIGSFNFGIGKLLARRLSHLQTSNNSLKDTVSFIEFIRKLPPEMADYRMISFDVTSLFTKVPLKYTIDIILDK
;
A
#
# COMPACT_ATOMS: atom_id res chain seq x y z
N MET A 1 -2.19 21.33 6.48
CA MET A 1 -2.28 20.00 7.13
C MET A 1 -3.46 19.95 8.09
N GLU A 2 -3.69 20.97 8.91
CA GLU A 2 -4.85 21.04 9.82
C GLU A 2 -6.19 20.75 9.15
N LEU A 3 -6.47 21.38 8.00
CA LEU A 3 -7.71 21.12 7.25
C LEU A 3 -7.89 19.65 6.83
N ILE A 4 -6.81 18.91 6.62
CA ILE A 4 -6.86 17.47 6.31
C ILE A 4 -7.10 16.66 7.59
N LEU A 5 -6.40 16.99 8.68
CA LEU A 5 -6.47 16.24 9.94
C LEU A 5 -7.77 16.50 10.72
N ASN A 6 -8.43 17.62 10.46
CA ASN A 6 -9.73 17.96 11.06
C ASN A 6 -10.93 17.35 10.31
N ASP A 7 -10.69 16.57 9.24
CA ASP A 7 -11.73 15.82 8.56
C ASP A 7 -12.20 14.65 9.43
N SER A 8 -13.30 14.86 10.17
CA SER A 8 -13.90 13.86 11.06
C SER A 8 -14.54 12.68 10.34
N SER A 9 -14.69 12.73 9.00
CA SER A 9 -15.11 11.57 8.21
C SER A 9 -13.97 10.57 7.99
N ALA A 10 -12.73 11.00 8.16
CA ALA A 10 -11.53 10.21 7.88
C ALA A 10 -10.61 10.03 9.12
N PHE A 11 -10.60 10.98 10.05
CA PHE A 11 -9.73 10.99 11.22
C PHE A 11 -10.53 11.11 12.51
N GLU A 12 -10.05 10.41 13.53
CA GLU A 12 -10.54 10.51 14.90
C GLU A 12 -9.39 10.91 15.82
N ILE A 13 -9.71 11.71 16.84
CA ILE A 13 -8.77 12.04 17.91
C ILE A 13 -8.74 10.85 18.86
N ILE A 14 -7.54 10.46 19.27
CA ILE A 14 -7.31 9.38 20.24
C ILE A 14 -6.65 9.94 21.50
N ASP A 15 -7.06 9.42 22.64
CA ASP A 15 -6.60 9.90 23.95
C ASP A 15 -5.25 9.28 24.38
N GLU A 16 -4.90 8.12 23.82
CA GLU A 16 -3.69 7.37 24.16
C GLU A 16 -2.97 6.86 22.91
N ASP A 17 -1.64 6.74 22.98
CA ASP A 17 -0.83 6.12 21.93
C ASP A 17 -1.02 4.58 21.94
N PRO A 18 -1.66 3.99 20.91
CA PRO A 18 -1.96 2.56 20.89
C PRO A 18 -0.75 1.71 20.47
N THR A 19 0.41 2.31 20.18
CA THR A 19 1.55 1.65 19.54
C THR A 19 1.99 0.38 20.28
N LEU A 20 2.20 0.46 21.59
CA LEU A 20 2.66 -0.69 22.38
C LEU A 20 1.60 -1.80 22.44
N LYS A 21 0.32 -1.43 22.60
CA LYS A 21 -0.81 -2.36 22.60
C LYS A 21 -0.93 -3.09 21.26
N LYS A 22 -0.78 -2.36 20.14
CA LYS A 22 -0.81 -2.94 18.78
C LYS A 22 0.41 -3.81 18.50
N GLU A 23 1.59 -3.42 18.99
CA GLU A 23 2.81 -4.23 18.91
C GLU A 23 2.63 -5.57 19.64
N GLU A 24 2.11 -5.55 20.87
CA GLU A 24 1.84 -6.77 21.63
C GLU A 24 0.83 -7.69 20.93
N GLN A 25 -0.27 -7.12 20.43
CA GLN A 25 -1.27 -7.86 19.66
C GLN A 25 -0.67 -8.53 18.42
N LEU A 26 0.16 -7.79 17.67
CA LEU A 26 0.83 -8.33 16.49
C LEU A 26 1.82 -9.44 16.87
N LEU A 27 2.60 -9.26 17.94
CA LEU A 27 3.53 -10.30 18.42
C LEU A 27 2.80 -11.60 18.79
N ARG A 28 1.63 -11.52 19.44
CA ARG A 28 0.78 -12.69 19.74
C ARG A 28 0.36 -13.41 18.45
N ILE A 29 -0.03 -12.68 17.41
CA ILE A 29 -0.38 -13.25 16.09
C ILE A 29 0.85 -13.91 15.45
N LEU A 30 1.98 -13.21 15.40
CA LEU A 30 3.21 -13.74 14.79
C LEU A 30 3.72 -15.00 15.50
N ASN A 31 3.59 -15.07 16.82
CA ASN A 31 3.92 -16.28 17.58
C ASN A 31 3.02 -17.45 17.20
N LYS A 32 1.70 -17.24 17.08
CA LYS A 32 0.77 -18.27 16.59
C LYS A 32 1.12 -18.72 15.17
N MET A 33 1.47 -17.79 14.28
CA MET A 33 1.89 -18.10 12.91
C MET A 33 3.18 -18.92 12.89
N LYS A 34 4.16 -18.58 13.73
CA LYS A 34 5.41 -19.34 13.89
C LYS A 34 5.16 -20.75 14.42
N MET A 35 4.34 -20.91 15.46
CA MET A 35 4.00 -22.21 16.03
C MET A 35 3.30 -23.13 15.02
N ARG A 36 2.49 -22.56 14.13
CA ARG A 36 1.80 -23.28 13.05
C ARG A 36 2.65 -23.42 11.78
N ASN A 37 3.94 -23.06 11.83
CA ASN A 37 4.88 -23.10 10.70
C ASN A 37 4.48 -22.24 9.48
N PHE A 38 3.59 -21.26 9.63
CA PHE A 38 3.27 -20.31 8.55
C PHE A 38 4.43 -19.35 8.26
N ILE A 39 5.26 -19.06 9.25
CA ILE A 39 6.47 -18.24 9.11
C ILE A 39 7.65 -18.94 9.77
N THR A 40 8.83 -18.82 9.18
CA THR A 40 10.04 -19.44 9.75
C THR A 40 10.54 -18.67 10.97
N PRO A 41 11.34 -19.29 11.87
CA PRO A 41 12.00 -18.57 12.97
C PRO A 41 12.83 -17.37 12.49
N GLN A 42 13.46 -17.48 11.33
CA GLN A 42 14.24 -16.41 10.70
C GLN A 42 13.35 -15.26 10.25
N GLU A 43 12.21 -15.55 9.59
CA GLU A 43 11.22 -14.54 9.21
C GLU A 43 10.63 -13.85 10.43
N PHE A 44 10.25 -14.61 11.46
CA PHE A 44 9.76 -14.06 12.72
C PHE A 44 10.78 -13.07 13.32
N ASN A 45 12.03 -13.48 13.48
CA ASN A 45 13.07 -12.63 14.08
C ASN A 45 13.40 -11.40 13.24
N ARG A 46 13.26 -11.49 11.91
CA ARG A 46 13.50 -10.39 10.97
C ARG A 46 12.36 -9.39 10.91
N PHE A 47 11.11 -9.86 10.98
CA PHE A 47 9.93 -9.04 10.70
C PHE A 47 9.07 -8.74 11.94
N LYS A 48 9.39 -9.30 13.11
CA LYS A 48 8.75 -8.89 14.36
C LYS A 48 9.02 -7.40 14.64
N PRO A 49 8.05 -6.67 15.20
CA PRO A 49 8.28 -5.33 15.70
C PRO A 49 9.38 -5.32 16.78
N LYS A 50 10.15 -4.22 16.82
CA LYS A 50 11.20 -3.95 17.82
C LYS A 50 11.24 -2.45 18.07
N GLY A 51 10.69 -2.00 19.20
CA GLY A 51 10.70 -0.58 19.56
C GLY A 51 9.90 0.26 18.57
N SER A 52 8.63 -0.08 18.38
CA SER A 52 7.77 0.61 17.42
C SER A 52 7.47 2.03 17.85
N ARG A 53 7.19 2.89 16.87
CA ARG A 53 6.69 4.24 17.08
C ARG A 53 5.41 4.47 16.28
N PRO A 54 4.58 5.46 16.64
CA PRO A 54 3.47 5.89 15.81
C PRO A 54 3.91 6.19 14.37
N ALA A 55 3.05 5.86 13.42
CA ALA A 55 3.23 6.27 12.03
C ALA A 55 3.17 7.80 11.94
N ARG A 56 3.97 8.39 11.05
CA ARG A 56 4.03 9.85 10.88
C ARG A 56 3.30 10.26 9.63
N ILE A 57 2.39 11.23 9.74
CA ILE A 57 1.72 11.83 8.59
C ILE A 57 2.40 13.14 8.20
N TYR A 58 2.59 13.36 6.90
CA TYR A 58 3.11 14.61 6.34
C TYR A 58 2.46 14.89 4.98
N GLY A 59 2.50 16.14 4.53
CA GLY A 59 1.93 16.55 3.26
C GLY A 59 3.00 16.83 2.20
N LEU A 60 2.82 16.30 0.99
CA LEU A 60 3.63 16.67 -0.17
C LEU A 60 2.83 17.55 -1.13
N PRO A 61 3.35 18.69 -1.61
CA PRO A 61 2.62 19.57 -2.52
C PRO A 61 2.35 18.91 -3.87
N LYS A 62 1.11 19.01 -4.38
CA LYS A 62 0.78 18.66 -5.77
C LYS A 62 0.99 19.88 -6.67
N THR A 63 2.23 20.15 -7.03
CA THR A 63 2.66 21.34 -7.82
C THR A 63 2.01 21.46 -9.20
N HIS A 64 1.50 20.37 -9.76
CA HIS A 64 0.80 20.33 -11.04
C HIS A 64 -0.70 20.69 -10.97
N LYS A 65 -1.24 21.03 -9.78
CA LYS A 65 -2.65 21.40 -9.59
C LYS A 65 -2.77 22.84 -9.10
N SER A 66 -3.82 23.53 -9.56
CA SER A 66 -4.17 24.86 -9.06
C SER A 66 -4.36 24.84 -7.54
N GLY A 67 -3.90 25.89 -6.86
CA GLY A 67 -3.90 25.99 -5.39
C GLY A 67 -2.90 25.08 -4.67
N VAL A 68 -2.08 24.31 -5.41
CA VAL A 68 -1.01 23.43 -4.88
C VAL A 68 -1.45 22.60 -3.66
N PRO A 69 -2.54 21.82 -3.76
CA PRO A 69 -3.08 21.07 -2.64
C PRO A 69 -2.06 20.03 -2.13
N LEU A 70 -2.10 19.74 -0.83
CA LEU A 70 -1.25 18.72 -0.23
C LEU A 70 -1.76 17.31 -0.55
N ARG A 71 -0.83 16.39 -0.79
CA ARG A 71 -1.03 14.94 -0.78
C ARG A 71 -0.61 14.43 0.61
N PRO A 72 -1.53 14.01 1.48
CA PRO A 72 -1.16 13.41 2.75
C PRO A 72 -0.49 12.06 2.50
N ILE A 73 0.62 11.80 3.18
CA ILE A 73 1.38 10.55 3.16
C ILE A 73 1.57 10.08 4.60
N VAL A 74 1.23 8.82 4.87
CA VAL A 74 1.49 8.17 6.16
C VAL A 74 2.75 7.32 6.00
N SER A 75 3.84 7.72 6.67
CA SER A 75 5.05 6.91 6.75
C SER A 75 4.90 5.85 7.84
N GLY A 76 4.80 4.60 7.41
CA GLY A 76 4.85 3.43 8.28
C GLY A 76 6.26 3.03 8.73
N ILE A 77 7.32 3.78 8.39
CA ILE A 77 8.70 3.37 8.72
C ILE A 77 8.92 3.40 10.24
N GLY A 78 9.18 2.22 10.80
CA GLY A 78 9.34 2.02 12.25
C GLY A 78 8.02 1.87 13.01
N SER A 79 6.88 1.81 12.31
CA SER A 79 5.61 1.42 12.92
C SER A 79 5.55 -0.08 13.19
N PHE A 80 4.66 -0.49 14.10
CA PHE A 80 4.57 -1.87 14.57
C PHE A 80 4.32 -2.88 13.45
N ASN A 81 3.59 -2.50 12.40
CA ASN A 81 3.24 -3.36 11.27
C ASN A 81 4.22 -3.26 10.08
N PHE A 82 5.29 -2.45 10.16
CA PHE A 82 6.21 -2.26 9.05
C PHE A 82 6.89 -3.56 8.59
N GLY A 83 7.37 -4.36 9.55
CA GLY A 83 8.06 -5.62 9.27
C GLY A 83 7.15 -6.63 8.60
N ILE A 84 5.96 -6.85 9.15
CA ILE A 84 4.97 -7.78 8.57
C ILE A 84 4.48 -7.29 7.20
N GLY A 85 4.32 -5.97 6.99
CA GLY A 85 3.99 -5.41 5.68
C GLY A 85 5.03 -5.77 4.61
N LYS A 86 6.34 -5.69 4.94
CA LYS A 86 7.40 -6.14 4.04
C LYS A 86 7.36 -7.64 3.75
N LEU A 87 7.07 -8.45 4.76
CA LEU A 87 6.94 -9.90 4.59
C LEU A 87 5.79 -10.25 3.65
N LEU A 88 4.61 -9.63 3.84
CA LEU A 88 3.45 -9.83 2.97
C LEU A 88 3.73 -9.36 1.55
N ALA A 89 4.30 -8.18 1.37
CA ALA A 89 4.67 -7.68 0.04
C ALA A 89 5.62 -8.64 -0.69
N ARG A 90 6.57 -9.24 0.03
CA ARG A 90 7.48 -10.25 -0.53
C ARG A 90 6.76 -11.54 -0.90
N ARG A 91 5.84 -12.04 -0.07
CA ARG A 91 5.11 -13.28 -0.36
C ARG A 91 4.09 -13.12 -1.47
N LEU A 92 3.46 -11.94 -1.58
CA LEU A 92 2.44 -11.61 -2.58
C LEU A 92 3.03 -11.01 -3.86
N SER A 93 4.35 -10.94 -4.01
CA SER A 93 4.98 -10.28 -5.17
C SER A 93 4.60 -10.93 -6.50
N HIS A 94 4.33 -12.24 -6.50
CA HIS A 94 3.88 -12.99 -7.66
C HIS A 94 2.49 -12.54 -8.18
N LEU A 95 1.69 -11.86 -7.35
CA LEU A 95 0.39 -11.32 -7.75
C LEU A 95 0.50 -9.95 -8.45
N GLN A 96 1.67 -9.31 -8.43
CA GLN A 96 1.86 -7.98 -9.01
C GLN A 96 2.00 -8.01 -10.54
N THR A 97 2.31 -9.16 -11.11
CA THR A 97 2.49 -9.33 -12.56
C THR A 97 1.16 -9.65 -13.23
N SER A 98 0.82 -8.89 -14.27
CA SER A 98 -0.28 -9.21 -15.18
C SER A 98 0.21 -9.08 -16.62
N ASN A 99 -0.37 -9.87 -17.53
CA ASN A 99 -0.06 -9.81 -18.97
C ASN A 99 -0.46 -8.45 -19.60
N ASN A 100 -1.30 -7.67 -18.91
CA ASN A 100 -1.77 -6.37 -19.34
C ASN A 100 -1.06 -5.20 -18.63
N SER A 101 -0.06 -5.50 -17.80
CA SER A 101 0.75 -4.50 -17.11
C SER A 101 2.07 -4.29 -17.83
N LEU A 102 2.40 -3.03 -18.10
CA LEU A 102 3.72 -2.66 -18.61
C LEU A 102 4.66 -2.32 -17.46
N LYS A 103 5.94 -2.64 -17.62
CA LYS A 103 6.95 -2.46 -16.59
C LYS A 103 7.26 -0.98 -16.33
N ASP A 104 7.37 -0.20 -17.38
CA ASP A 104 7.80 1.20 -17.32
C ASP A 104 7.32 2.00 -18.55
N THR A 105 7.54 3.32 -18.50
CA THR A 105 7.18 4.25 -19.57
C THR A 105 7.91 3.95 -20.89
N VAL A 106 9.14 3.43 -20.84
CA VAL A 106 9.92 3.11 -22.05
C VAL A 106 9.27 1.96 -22.80
N SER A 107 8.91 0.91 -22.06
CA SER A 107 8.18 -0.25 -22.59
C SER A 107 6.85 0.16 -23.23
N PHE A 108 6.14 1.13 -22.62
CA PHE A 108 4.92 1.69 -23.20
C PHE A 108 5.16 2.43 -24.51
N ILE A 109 6.20 3.26 -24.59
CA ILE A 109 6.54 3.98 -25.82
C ILE A 109 6.87 3.00 -26.95
N GLU A 110 7.64 1.95 -26.66
CA GLU A 110 7.95 0.91 -27.64
C GLU A 110 6.71 0.13 -28.08
N PHE A 111 5.80 -0.19 -27.15
CA PHE A 111 4.53 -0.83 -27.45
C PHE A 111 3.70 0.01 -28.43
N ILE A 112 3.52 1.30 -28.14
CA ILE A 112 2.74 2.20 -29.00
C ILE A 112 3.38 2.36 -30.40
N ARG A 113 4.71 2.44 -30.48
CA ARG A 113 5.42 2.55 -31.77
C ARG A 113 5.27 1.32 -32.66
N LYS A 114 4.99 0.15 -32.08
CA LYS A 114 4.83 -1.12 -32.79
C LYS A 114 3.37 -1.41 -33.17
N LEU A 115 2.43 -0.52 -32.85
CA LEU A 115 1.03 -0.72 -33.24
C LEU A 115 0.90 -0.73 -34.77
N PRO A 116 0.08 -1.64 -35.33
CA PRO A 116 -0.06 -1.77 -36.77
C PRO A 116 -0.73 -0.53 -37.39
N PRO A 117 -0.40 -0.18 -38.66
CA PRO A 117 -1.02 0.95 -39.35
C PRO A 117 -2.55 0.88 -39.44
N GLU A 118 -3.12 -0.32 -39.42
CA GLU A 118 -4.57 -0.59 -39.38
C GLU A 118 -5.26 0.04 -38.17
N MET A 119 -4.51 0.38 -37.11
CA MET A 119 -5.02 1.07 -35.93
C MET A 119 -5.03 2.60 -36.08
N ALA A 120 -4.70 3.17 -37.24
CA ALA A 120 -4.66 4.62 -37.45
C ALA A 120 -6.01 5.32 -37.20
N ASP A 121 -7.13 4.64 -37.47
CA ASP A 121 -8.47 5.18 -37.25
C ASP A 121 -8.98 5.00 -35.81
N TYR A 122 -8.19 4.34 -34.95
CA TYR A 122 -8.58 4.07 -33.57
C TYR A 122 -8.23 5.26 -32.67
N ARG A 123 -9.04 5.45 -31.62
CA ARG A 123 -8.81 6.51 -30.63
C ARG A 123 -8.25 5.92 -29.34
N MET A 124 -7.24 6.58 -28.79
CA MET A 124 -6.73 6.28 -27.46
C MET A 124 -7.61 6.95 -26.41
N ILE A 125 -8.01 6.19 -25.40
CA ILE A 125 -8.75 6.69 -24.24
C ILE A 125 -7.91 6.44 -23.00
N SER A 126 -7.81 7.44 -22.13
CA SER A 126 -7.10 7.34 -20.85
C SER A 126 -8.11 7.40 -19.71
N PHE A 127 -7.93 6.50 -18.75
CA PHE A 127 -8.69 6.46 -17.51
C PHE A 127 -7.74 6.67 -16.33
N ASP A 128 -8.14 7.47 -15.36
CA ASP A 128 -7.42 7.68 -14.12
C ASP A 128 -8.27 7.23 -12.92
N VAL A 129 -7.63 6.57 -11.95
CA VAL A 129 -8.31 6.12 -10.74
C VAL A 129 -8.19 7.18 -9.66
N THR A 130 -9.33 7.68 -9.20
CA THR A 130 -9.36 8.65 -8.10
C THR A 130 -9.16 7.97 -6.74
N SER A 131 -8.21 8.49 -5.95
CA SER A 131 -7.99 8.08 -4.56
C SER A 131 -7.76 6.58 -4.37
N LEU A 132 -6.94 5.96 -5.24
CA LEU A 132 -6.67 4.52 -5.25
C LEU A 132 -6.39 3.93 -3.85
N PHE A 133 -5.51 4.56 -3.07
CA PHE A 133 -5.10 4.02 -1.76
C PHE A 133 -6.22 3.99 -0.71
N THR A 134 -7.22 4.88 -0.79
CA THR A 134 -8.30 4.96 0.21
C THR A 134 -9.56 4.23 -0.24
N LYS A 135 -9.64 3.79 -1.51
CA LYS A 135 -10.83 3.16 -2.09
C LYS A 135 -10.64 1.68 -2.45
N VAL A 136 -9.59 1.02 -1.93
CA VAL A 136 -9.39 -0.42 -2.13
C VAL A 136 -10.45 -1.20 -1.33
N PRO A 137 -11.29 -2.06 -1.96
CA PRO A 137 -12.28 -2.85 -1.26
C PRO A 137 -11.61 -4.02 -0.52
N LEU A 138 -11.06 -3.75 0.66
CA LEU A 138 -10.16 -4.66 1.38
C LEU A 138 -10.69 -6.08 1.52
N LYS A 139 -11.95 -6.26 1.95
CA LYS A 139 -12.54 -7.59 2.14
C LYS A 139 -12.58 -8.37 0.81
N TYR A 140 -13.13 -7.76 -0.23
CA TYR A 140 -13.21 -8.36 -1.56
C TYR A 140 -11.81 -8.71 -2.11
N THR A 141 -10.83 -7.83 -1.91
CA THR A 141 -9.45 -8.10 -2.33
C THR A 141 -8.82 -9.26 -1.55
N ILE A 142 -9.06 -9.36 -0.24
CA ILE A 142 -8.58 -10.48 0.58
C ILE A 142 -9.23 -11.78 0.10
N ASP A 143 -10.54 -11.77 -0.15
CA ASP A 143 -11.27 -12.95 -0.62
C ASP A 143 -10.71 -13.45 -1.97
N ILE A 144 -10.43 -12.55 -2.92
CA ILE A 144 -9.75 -12.91 -4.19
C ILE A 144 -8.37 -13.54 -3.96
N ILE A 145 -7.60 -13.03 -3.01
CA ILE A 145 -6.25 -13.54 -2.72
C ILE A 145 -6.32 -14.93 -2.11
N LEU A 146 -7.34 -15.21 -1.30
CA LEU A 146 -7.52 -16.50 -0.62
C LEU A 146 -8.18 -17.58 -1.49
N ASP A 147 -8.92 -17.19 -2.54
CA ASP A 147 -9.52 -18.10 -3.51
C ASP A 147 -8.53 -18.63 -4.55
N LYS A 148 -7.37 -17.96 -4.69
CA LYS A 148 -6.23 -18.43 -5.49
C LYS A 148 -5.39 -19.46 -4.75
#